data_AF-A0A7H4P3D4-F1
#
_entry.id   AF-A0A7H4P3D4-F1
#
_cell.length_a   1.000
_cell.length_b   1.000
_cell.length_c   1.000
_cell.angle_alpha   90.00
_cell.angle_beta   90.00
_cell.angle_gamma   90.00
#
_symmetry.space_group_name_H-M   'P 1'
#
loop_
_entity.id
_entity.type
_entity.pdbx_description
1 polymer ?
#
loop_
_entity_poly.entity_id
_entity_poly.type
_entity_poly.pdbx_seq_one_letter_code
_entity_poly.pdbx_strand_id
1 'polypeptide(L)'
;MVPALFDKYISAVMEKSSDKLASLFSVNGRLSLPFRRNREVIVGRENIRLHYANGFGVAPLRFTSIEDERFHYTNNPDVVIVEYKLHGNTLPDGKHFSLLYVNGD
;
A
#
# COMPACT_ATOMS: atom_id res chain seq x y z
N MET A 1 1.50 14.51 10.77
CA MET A 1 2.89 14.42 10.24
C MET A 1 2.98 13.17 9.37
N VAL A 2 3.75 13.21 8.28
CA VAL A 2 3.81 12.16 7.25
C VAL A 2 4.21 10.77 7.79
N PRO A 3 5.21 10.63 8.69
CA PRO A 3 5.54 9.32 9.26
C PRO A 3 4.35 8.64 9.94
N ALA A 4 3.59 9.38 10.74
CA ALA A 4 2.39 8.85 11.40
C ALA A 4 1.26 8.47 10.43
N LEU A 5 1.22 9.02 9.21
CA LEU A 5 0.30 8.58 8.15
C LEU A 5 0.78 7.28 7.52
N PHE A 6 2.08 7.16 7.27
CA PHE A 6 2.69 5.94 6.74
C PHE A 6 2.55 4.77 7.72
N ASP A 7 2.76 4.99 9.03
CA ASP A 7 2.55 3.97 10.06
C ASP A 7 1.12 3.40 10.04
N LYS A 8 0.12 4.27 9.89
CA LYS A 8 -1.29 3.86 9.77
C LYS A 8 -1.53 3.08 8.48
N TYR A 9 -0.90 3.50 7.38
CA TYR A 9 -0.96 2.77 6.11
C TYR A 9 -0.37 1.37 6.26
N ILE A 10 0.83 1.23 6.83
CA ILE A 10 1.48 -0.07 7.03
C ILE A 10 0.68 -0.95 7.98
N SER A 11 0.17 -0.41 9.09
CA SER A 11 -0.75 -1.15 9.96
C SER A 11 -1.96 -1.70 9.20
N ALA A 12 -2.59 -0.89 8.35
CA ALA A 12 -3.72 -1.33 7.52
C ALA A 12 -3.32 -2.39 6.47
N VAL A 13 -2.12 -2.29 5.89
CA VAL A 13 -1.54 -3.30 4.99
C VAL A 13 -1.33 -4.63 5.72
N MET A 14 -0.72 -4.61 6.91
CA MET A 14 -0.44 -5.82 7.71
C MET A 14 -1.72 -6.54 8.12
N GLU A 15 -2.77 -5.79 8.46
CA GLU A 15 -4.08 -6.33 8.77
C GLU A 15 -4.90 -6.74 7.54
N LYS A 16 -4.43 -6.38 6.34
CA LYS A 16 -5.16 -6.53 5.08
C LYS A 16 -6.55 -5.88 5.09
N SER A 17 -6.70 -4.80 5.84
CA SER A 17 -7.99 -4.13 6.04
C SER A 17 -8.28 -3.13 4.93
N SER A 18 -9.25 -3.45 4.08
CA SER A 18 -9.74 -2.55 3.03
C SER A 18 -10.31 -1.26 3.59
N ASP A 19 -11.02 -1.34 4.72
CA ASP A 19 -11.68 -0.19 5.33
C ASP A 19 -10.65 0.76 5.97
N LYS A 20 -9.65 0.22 6.68
CA LYS A 20 -8.56 1.03 7.24
C LYS A 20 -7.73 1.68 6.13
N LEU A 21 -7.40 0.94 5.06
CA LEU A 21 -6.69 1.50 3.90
C LEU A 21 -7.49 2.65 3.26
N ALA A 22 -8.78 2.43 2.99
CA ALA A 22 -9.62 3.45 2.38
C ALA A 22 -9.83 4.67 3.29
N SER A 23 -9.86 4.49 4.61
CA SER A 23 -10.05 5.59 5.57
C SER A 23 -8.95 6.66 5.50
N LEU A 24 -7.76 6.32 4.98
CA LEU A 24 -6.64 7.25 4.80
C LEU A 24 -6.79 8.13 3.56
N PHE A 25 -7.72 7.82 2.66
CA PHE A 25 -7.97 8.61 1.45
C PHE A 25 -9.01 9.70 1.73
N SER A 26 -8.85 10.85 1.06
CA SER A 26 -9.94 11.81 0.93
C SER A 26 -11.11 11.19 0.16
N VAL A 27 -12.31 11.78 0.26
CA VAL A 27 -13.51 11.29 -0.45
C VAL A 27 -13.26 11.12 -1.96
N ASN A 28 -12.51 12.05 -2.56
CA ASN A 28 -12.13 12.05 -3.98
C ASN A 28 -10.69 11.56 -4.22
N GLY A 29 -10.12 10.79 -3.28
CA GLY A 29 -8.76 10.28 -3.35
C GLY A 29 -8.51 9.44 -4.60
N ARG A 30 -7.24 9.31 -4.98
CA ARG A 30 -6.81 8.61 -6.19
C ARG A 30 -5.78 7.55 -5.84
N LEU A 31 -5.94 6.34 -6.38
CA LEU A 31 -4.98 5.26 -6.28
C LEU A 31 -4.48 4.90 -7.68
N SER A 32 -3.16 5.01 -7.89
CA SER A 32 -2.50 4.59 -9.12
C SER A 32 -1.58 3.41 -8.84
N LEU A 33 -1.54 2.46 -9.78
CA LEU A 33 -0.68 1.28 -9.74
C LEU A 33 0.10 1.21 -11.07
N PRO A 34 1.11 2.09 -11.26
CA PRO A 34 1.66 2.40 -12.59
C PRO A 34 2.31 1.21 -13.30
N PHE A 35 2.80 0.21 -12.55
CA PHE A 35 3.41 -1.00 -13.11
C PHE A 35 2.39 -2.10 -13.47
N ARG A 36 1.11 -1.93 -13.13
CA ARG A 36 0.05 -2.84 -13.58
C ARG A 36 -0.44 -2.36 -14.95
N ARG A 37 -0.04 -3.09 -16.01
CA ARG A 37 -0.42 -2.80 -17.40
C ARG A 37 -1.94 -2.57 -17.53
N ASN A 38 -2.31 -1.56 -18.30
CA ASN A 38 -3.69 -1.21 -18.65
C ASN A 38 -4.64 -0.95 -17.46
N ARG A 39 -4.10 -0.59 -16.28
CA ARG A 39 -4.93 -0.28 -15.13
C ARG A 39 -5.16 1.23 -15.04
N GLU A 40 -6.42 1.63 -15.17
CA GLU A 40 -6.82 3.01 -14.96
C GLU A 40 -6.64 3.43 -13.49
N VAL A 41 -6.48 4.74 -13.28
CA VAL A 41 -6.44 5.32 -11.94
C VAL A 41 -7.79 5.13 -11.27
N ILE A 42 -7.79 4.54 -10.07
CA ILE A 42 -9.00 4.36 -9.29
C ILE A 42 -9.29 5.66 -8.55
N VAL A 43 -10.47 6.24 -8.76
CA VAL A 43 -10.88 7.51 -8.17
C VAL A 43 -12.04 7.30 -7.20
N GLY A 44 -11.95 7.94 -6.03
CA GLY A 44 -12.97 7.93 -5.00
C GLY A 44 -12.69 6.89 -3.92
N ARG A 45 -12.85 7.31 -2.66
CA ARG A 45 -12.57 6.48 -1.48
C ARG A 45 -13.30 5.14 -1.51
N GLU A 46 -14.58 5.14 -1.90
CA GLU A 46 -15.38 3.91 -1.92
C GLU A 46 -14.91 2.93 -3.00
N ASN A 47 -14.55 3.44 -4.18
CA ASN A 47 -13.98 2.61 -5.25
C ASN A 47 -12.64 2.00 -4.84
N ILE A 48 -11.82 2.76 -4.12
CA ILE A 48 -10.54 2.29 -3.55
C ILE A 48 -10.79 1.20 -2.49
N ARG A 49 -11.79 1.39 -1.62
CA ARG A 49 -12.20 0.39 -0.62
C ARG A 49 -12.61 -0.93 -1.27
N LEU A 50 -13.48 -0.87 -2.29
CA LEU A 50 -13.92 -2.03 -3.06
C LEU A 50 -12.75 -2.71 -3.78
N HIS A 51 -11.83 -1.92 -4.35
CA HIS A 51 -10.62 -2.46 -4.97
C HIS A 51 -9.79 -3.30 -3.99
N TYR A 52 -9.55 -2.78 -2.77
CA TYR A 52 -8.82 -3.52 -1.76
C TYR A 52 -9.61 -4.74 -1.26
N ALA A 53 -10.91 -4.61 -1.00
CA ALA A 53 -11.75 -5.70 -0.50
C ALA A 53 -11.77 -6.90 -1.47
N ASN A 54 -11.94 -6.63 -2.77
CA ASN A 54 -12.08 -7.67 -3.79
C ASN A 54 -10.75 -8.26 -4.27
N GLY A 55 -9.62 -7.65 -3.91
CA GLY A 55 -8.29 -8.10 -4.32
C GLY A 55 -7.40 -8.36 -3.12
N PHE A 56 -6.82 -7.28 -2.59
CA PHE A 56 -5.82 -7.33 -1.54
C PHE A 56 -6.32 -8.03 -0.26
N GLY A 57 -7.52 -7.70 0.22
CA GLY A 57 -8.09 -8.22 1.47
C GLY A 57 -8.26 -9.74 1.44
N VAL A 58 -8.70 -10.28 0.30
CA VAL A 58 -8.96 -11.72 0.11
C VAL A 58 -7.79 -12.52 -0.47
N ALA A 59 -6.72 -11.86 -0.93
CA ALA A 59 -5.55 -12.55 -1.47
C ALA A 59 -4.97 -13.54 -0.45
N PRO A 60 -4.57 -14.76 -0.84
CA PRO A 60 -4.03 -15.77 0.08
C PRO A 60 -2.57 -15.47 0.46
N LEU A 61 -2.36 -14.30 1.07
CA LEU A 61 -1.07 -13.77 1.49
C LEU A 61 -1.19 -13.29 2.93
N ARG A 62 -0.10 -13.45 3.69
CA ARG A 62 0.07 -12.84 5.01
C ARG A 62 1.31 -11.95 4.97
N PHE A 63 1.16 -10.66 5.26
CA PHE A 63 2.29 -9.75 5.40
C PHE A 63 2.85 -9.84 6.82
N THR A 64 4.17 -9.72 6.95
CA THR A 64 4.87 -10.02 8.20
C THR A 64 5.71 -8.87 8.72
N SER A 65 6.34 -8.11 7.84
CA SER A 65 7.25 -7.04 8.22
C SER A 65 7.47 -6.06 7.07
N ILE A 66 7.95 -4.87 7.43
CA ILE A 66 8.49 -3.86 6.53
C ILE A 66 9.97 -3.67 6.87
N GLU A 67 10.80 -3.41 5.86
CA GLU A 67 12.23 -3.14 6.02
C GLU A 67 12.67 -2.01 5.07
N ASP A 68 13.86 -1.46 5.35
CA ASP A 68 14.54 -0.46 4.53
C ASP A 68 13.69 0.77 4.20
N GLU A 69 12.91 1.27 5.16
CA GLU A 69 12.09 2.46 4.99
C GLU A 69 12.96 3.71 4.76
N ARG A 70 12.74 4.40 3.63
CA ARG A 70 13.41 5.65 3.30
C ARG A 70 12.39 6.70 2.87
N PHE A 71 12.40 7.84 3.56
CA PHE A 71 11.52 8.96 3.28
C PHE A 71 12.27 10.03 2.50
N HIS A 72 11.76 10.39 1.32
CA HIS A 72 12.27 11.47 0.50
C HIS A 72 11.24 12.61 0.51
N TYR A 73 11.60 13.69 1.20
CA TYR A 73 10.78 14.90 1.27
C TYR A 73 11.03 15.77 0.03
N THR A 74 9.95 16.30 -0.54
CA THR A 74 10.03 17.19 -1.70
C THR A 74 9.92 18.66 -1.28
N ASN A 75 10.11 19.58 -2.23
CA ASN A 75 9.86 21.01 -1.99
C ASN A 75 8.37 21.33 -1.79
N ASN A 76 7.46 20.39 -2.11
CA ASN A 76 6.05 20.49 -1.76
C ASN A 76 5.83 19.71 -0.44
N PRO A 77 5.46 20.39 0.66
CA PRO A 77 5.29 19.74 1.96
C PRO A 77 4.16 18.69 2.00
N ASP A 78 3.23 18.73 1.04
CA ASP A 78 2.14 17.77 0.93
C ASP A 78 2.53 16.52 0.11
N VAL A 79 3.78 16.43 -0.36
CA VAL A 79 4.28 15.33 -1.19
C VAL A 79 5.52 14.71 -0.55
N VAL A 80 5.43 13.41 -0.28
CA VAL A 80 6.53 12.58 0.19
C VAL A 80 6.57 11.30 -0.63
N ILE A 81 7.79 10.85 -0.93
CA ILE A 81 8.07 9.58 -1.58
C ILE A 81 8.66 8.65 -0.53
N VAL A 82 8.18 7.41 -0.47
CA VAL A 82 8.65 6.41 0.49
C VAL A 82 9.10 5.17 -0.27
N GLU A 83 10.37 4.79 -0.10
CA GLU A 83 10.93 3.52 -0.55
C GLU A 83 10.86 2.54 0.61
N TYR A 84 10.46 1.30 0.35
CA TYR A 84 10.42 0.25 1.37
C TYR A 84 10.31 -1.16 0.76
N LYS A 85 10.69 -2.15 1.57
CA LYS A 85 10.47 -3.57 1.28
C LYS A 85 9.34 -4.10 2.14
N LEU A 86 8.37 -4.76 1.52
CA LEU A 86 7.27 -5.42 2.21
C LEU A 86 7.42 -6.92 2.12
N HIS A 87 7.43 -7.58 3.28
CA HIS A 87 7.65 -9.01 3.39
C HIS A 87 6.36 -9.75 3.72
N GLY A 88 6.26 -10.99 3.26
CA GLY A 88 5.15 -11.85 3.61
C GLY A 88 5.35 -13.32 3.24
N ASN A 89 4.29 -14.09 3.42
CA ASN A 89 4.20 -15.49 3.07
C ASN A 89 2.93 -15.76 2.26
N THR A 90 3.02 -16.64 1.27
CA THR A 90 1.85 -17.19 0.59
C THR A 90 1.13 -18.21 1.48
N LEU A 91 -0.17 -18.37 1.27
CA LEU A 91 -1.00 -19.37 1.95
C LEU A 91 -1.55 -20.38 0.93
N PRO A 92 -1.66 -21.68 1.29
CA PRO A 92 -1.26 -22.28 2.57
C PRO A 92 0.21 -22.73 2.61
N ASP A 93 0.95 -22.68 1.48
CA ASP A 93 2.27 -23.29 1.33
C ASP A 93 3.41 -22.56 2.06
N GLY A 94 3.17 -21.36 2.61
CA GLY A 94 4.07 -20.66 3.50
C GLY A 94 5.29 -20.04 2.81
N LYS A 95 5.38 -20.06 1.48
CA LYS A 95 6.56 -19.54 0.76
C LYS A 95 6.72 -18.06 1.03
N HIS A 96 7.94 -17.69 1.42
CA HIS A 96 8.28 -16.30 1.65
C HIS A 96 8.32 -15.52 0.33
N PHE A 97 7.88 -14.27 0.38
CA PHE A 97 8.02 -13.31 -0.71
C PHE A 97 8.40 -11.93 -0.16
N SER A 98 9.05 -11.14 -1.01
CA SER A 98 9.37 -9.74 -0.78
C SER A 98 8.88 -8.89 -1.95
N LEU A 99 8.22 -7.78 -1.65
CA LEU A 99 7.79 -6.77 -2.62
C LEU A 99 8.61 -5.49 -2.42
N LEU A 100 9.07 -4.93 -3.52
CA LEU A 100 9.89 -3.72 -3.55
C LEU A 100 9.02 -2.56 -4.03
N TYR A 101 8.87 -1.54 -3.19
CA TYR A 101 8.07 -0.36 -3.50
C TYR A 101 8.99 0.85 -3.72
N VAL A 102 8.96 1.37 -4.94
CA VAL A 102 9.85 2.44 -5.44
C VAL A 102 11.31 2.03 -5.26
N ASN A 103 11.84 1.32 -6.26
CA ASN A 103 13.26 1.01 -6.34
C ASN A 103 13.87 1.78 -7.51
N GLY A 104 14.79 2.69 -7.19
CA GLY A 104 15.80 3.14 -8.14
C GLY A 104 17.07 2.34 -7.88
N ASP A 105 17.26 1.27 -8.66
CA ASP A 105 18.62 0.80 -8.96
C ASP A 105 19.15 1.61 -10.16
#